data_AF-A0A2E7QMY2-F1
#
_entry.id   AF-A0A2E7QMY2-F1
#
_cell.length_a   1.000
_cell.length_b   1.000
_cell.length_c   1.000
_cell.angle_alpha   90.00
_cell.angle_beta   90.00
_cell.angle_gamma   90.00
#
_symmetry.space_group_name_H-M   'P 1'
#
loop_
_entity.id
_entity.type
_entity.pdbx_description
1 polymer ?
#
loop_
_entity_poly.entity_id
_entity_poly.type
_entity_poly.pdbx_seq_one_letter_code
_entity_poly.pdbx_strand_id
1 'polypeptide(L)' 'MKIWLSIAFSPPVVRRALKYAVIVGAVLIAINHGDVIARGDMTPLRWAKAALTVLVPYCVSTLSSVEAMRAASA' A
#
# COMPACT_ATOMS: atom_id res chain seq x y z
N MET A 1 -4.04 -8.45 20.56
CA MET A 1 -3.07 -7.96 19.57
C MET A 1 -2.32 -9.06 18.81
N LYS A 2 -1.89 -10.16 19.46
CA LYS A 2 -1.16 -11.26 18.79
C LYS A 2 -1.87 -11.85 17.57
N ILE A 3 -3.18 -12.13 17.66
CA ILE A 3 -4.00 -12.61 16.54
C ILE A 3 -4.02 -11.63 15.36
N TRP A 4 -4.10 -10.32 15.67
CA TRP A 4 -4.20 -9.27 14.65
C TRP A 4 -2.92 -9.22 13.81
N LEU A 5 -1.76 -9.20 14.49
CA LEU A 5 -0.46 -9.22 13.82
C LEU A 5 -0.25 -10.52 13.04
N SER A 6 -0.66 -11.66 13.60
CA SER A 6 -0.57 -12.95 12.90
C SER A 6 -1.37 -12.96 11.59
N ILE A 7 -2.58 -12.37 11.56
CA ILE A 7 -3.37 -12.23 10.34
C ILE A 7 -2.73 -11.22 9.39
N ALA A 8 -2.29 -10.06 9.90
CA ALA A 8 -1.69 -8.99 9.11
C ALA A 8 -0.43 -9.46 8.35
N PHE A 9 0.40 -10.29 9.00
CA PHE A 9 1.60 -10.88 8.40
C PHE A 9 1.36 -12.23 7.73
N SER A 10 0.11 -12.68 7.61
CA SER A 10 -0.18 -13.94 6.92
C SER A 10 0.13 -13.82 5.42
N PRO A 11 0.67 -14.87 4.77
CA PRO A 11 0.98 -14.85 3.35
C PRO A 11 -0.15 -14.37 2.42
N PRO A 12 -1.44 -14.77 2.60
CA PRO A 12 -2.51 -14.28 1.73
C PRO A 12 -2.76 -12.78 1.88
N VAL A 13 -2.71 -12.23 3.11
CA VAL A 13 -2.91 -10.81 3.37
C VAL A 13 -1.76 -9.99 2.77
N VAL A 14 -0.51 -10.40 3.04
CA VAL A 14 0.67 -9.70 2.51
C VAL A 14 0.70 -9.73 0.98
N ARG A 15 0.43 -10.88 0.34
CA ARG A 15 0.37 -10.96 -1.13
C ARG A 15 -0.70 -10.05 -1.73
N ARG A 16 -1.88 -10.01 -1.11
CA ARG A 16 -2.96 -9.11 -1.54
C ARG A 16 -2.56 -7.65 -1.36
N ALA A 17 -2.05 -7.28 -0.19
CA ALA A 17 -1.61 -5.92 0.10
C ALA A 17 -0.49 -5.45 -0.85
N LEU A 18 0.51 -6.30 -1.13
CA LEU A 18 1.56 -6.01 -2.11
C LEU A 18 1.01 -5.83 -3.53
N LYS A 19 0.06 -6.66 -3.97
CA LYS A 19 -0.57 -6.51 -5.29
C LYS A 19 -1.25 -5.15 -5.42
N TYR A 20 -1.98 -4.72 -4.38
CA TYR A 20 -2.64 -3.41 -4.37
C TYR A 20 -1.61 -2.28 -4.28
N ALA A 21 -0.56 -2.45 -3.48
CA ALA A 21 0.54 -1.50 -3.39
C ALA A 21 1.17 -1.23 -4.76
N VAL A 22 1.45 -2.28 -5.54
CA VAL A 22 2.02 -2.13 -6.88
C VAL A 22 1.02 -1.50 -7.85
N ILE A 23 -0.19 -2.04 -7.96
CA ILE A 23 -1.15 -1.59 -8.98
C ILE A 23 -1.70 -0.20 -8.64
N VAL A 24 -2.30 -0.05 -7.46
CA VAL A 24 -2.93 1.20 -7.05
C VAL A 24 -1.84 2.25 -6.74
N GLY A 25 -0.74 1.84 -6.12
CA GLY A 25 0.37 2.76 -5.87
C GLY A 25 1.01 3.31 -7.14
N ALA A 26 1.16 2.49 -8.21
CA ALA A 26 1.64 2.99 -9.50
C ALA A 26 0.68 4.02 -10.11
N VAL A 27 -0.64 3.76 -10.05
CA VAL A 27 -1.66 4.72 -10.49
C VAL A 27 -1.58 6.01 -9.67
N LEU A 28 -1.46 5.91 -8.34
CA LEU A 28 -1.34 7.07 -7.46
C LEU A 28 -0.06 7.87 -7.72
N ILE A 29 1.07 7.21 -7.99
CA ILE A 29 2.31 7.89 -8.37
C ILE A 29 2.12 8.60 -9.72
N ALA A 30 1.50 7.95 -10.70
CA ALA A 30 1.27 8.56 -12.01
C ALA A 30 0.41 9.83 -11.91
N ILE A 31 -0.66 9.82 -11.12
CA ILE A 31 -1.52 11.02 -10.96
C ILE A 31 -0.86 12.13 -10.12
N ASN A 32 -0.05 11.79 -9.10
CA ASN A 32 0.51 12.79 -8.17
C ASN A 32 1.88 13.32 -8.59
N HIS A 33 2.62 12.54 -9.38
CA HIS A 33 4.02 12.81 -9.70
C HIS A 33 4.36 12.61 -11.17
N GLY A 34 3.44 12.15 -12.02
CA GLY A 34 3.71 11.85 -13.43
C GLY A 34 4.19 13.05 -14.24
N ASP A 35 3.65 14.24 -13.98
CA ASP A 35 4.06 15.49 -14.61
C ASP A 35 5.50 15.90 -14.22
N VAL A 36 5.86 15.72 -12.95
CA VAL A 36 7.20 15.98 -12.42
C VAL A 36 8.21 14.95 -12.94
N ILE A 37 7.81 13.68 -13.05
CA ILE A 37 8.63 12.62 -13.65
C ILE A 37 8.88 12.93 -15.12
N ALA A 38 7.84 13.33 -15.87
CA ALA A 38 7.95 13.66 -17.29
C ALA A 38 8.86 14.88 -17.56
N ARG A 39 8.90 15.84 -16.63
CA ARG A 39 9.81 16.99 -16.69
C ARG A 39 11.25 16.71 -16.20
N GLY A 40 11.48 15.54 -15.58
CA GLY A 40 12.77 15.19 -14.98
C GLY A 40 13.07 15.88 -13.65
N ASP A 41 12.10 16.56 -13.04
CA ASP A 41 12.29 17.40 -11.84
C ASP A 41 12.16 16.59 -10.52
N MET A 42 12.61 15.35 -10.51
CA MET A 42 12.47 14.48 -9.34
C MET A 42 13.57 14.72 -8.30
N THR A 43 13.23 15.43 -7.23
CA THR A 43 14.11 15.63 -6.06
C THR A 43 14.05 14.45 -5.09
N PRO A 44 15.04 14.24 -4.21
CA PRO A 44 15.00 13.18 -3.21
C PRO A 44 13.74 13.22 -2.32
N LEU A 45 13.27 14.41 -1.97
CA LEU A 45 12.04 14.59 -1.20
C LEU A 45 10.79 14.13 -1.98
N ARG A 46 10.75 14.35 -3.31
CA ARG A 46 9.63 13.90 -4.15
C ARG A 46 9.66 12.38 -4.34
N TRP A 47 10.84 11.77 -4.44
CA TRP A 47 10.98 10.31 -4.40
C TRP A 47 10.50 9.71 -3.09
N ALA A 48 10.82 10.34 -1.95
CA ALA A 48 10.30 9.91 -0.65
C ALA A 48 8.76 9.98 -0.60
N LYS A 49 8.15 11.06 -1.13
CA LYS A 49 6.68 11.18 -1.23
C LYS A 49 6.07 10.12 -2.15
N ALA A 50 6.71 9.83 -3.28
CA ALA A 50 6.29 8.76 -4.17
C ALA A 50 6.34 7.39 -3.47
N ALA A 51 7.39 7.10 -2.71
CA ALA A 51 7.50 5.87 -1.92
C ALA A 51 6.40 5.75 -0.85
N LEU A 52 6.11 6.84 -0.13
CA LEU A 52 5.01 6.88 0.85
C LEU A 52 3.64 6.65 0.20
N THR A 53 3.45 7.12 -1.04
CA THR A 53 2.21 6.94 -1.80
C THR A 53 1.89 5.46 -2.01
N VAL A 54 2.91 4.60 -2.15
CA VAL A 54 2.74 3.15 -2.30
C VAL A 54 2.36 2.47 -0.98
N LEU A 55 2.73 3.05 0.16
CA LEU A 55 2.42 2.50 1.49
C LEU A 55 0.93 2.61 1.82
N VAL A 56 0.25 3.66 1.35
CA VAL A 56 -1.17 3.88 1.63
C VAL A 56 -2.04 2.69 1.16
N PRO A 57 -2.02 2.26 -0.11
CA PRO A 57 -2.80 1.11 -0.56
C PRO A 57 -2.39 -0.22 0.10
N TYR A 58 -1.11 -0.38 0.48
CA TYR A 58 -0.67 -1.54 1.28
C TYR A 58 -1.35 -1.57 2.66
N CYS A 59 -1.29 -0.45 3.38
CA CYS A 59 -1.86 -0.32 4.72
C CYS A 59 -3.37 -0.54 4.70
N VAL A 60 -4.10 0.16 3.83
CA VAL A 60 -5.56 0.04 3.74
C VAL A 60 -5.95 -1.41 3.40
N SER A 61 -5.29 -2.04 2.42
CA SER A 61 -5.58 -3.43 2.06
C SER A 61 -5.31 -4.39 3.23
N THR A 62 -4.24 -4.18 4.00
CA THR A 62 -3.90 -4.99 5.18
C THR A 62 -4.94 -4.81 6.29
N LEU A 63 -5.24 -3.57 6.68
CA LEU A 63 -6.20 -3.26 7.75
C LEU A 63 -7.57 -3.86 7.45
N SER A 64 -8.10 -3.63 6.24
CA SER A 64 -9.39 -4.18 5.82
C SER A 64 -9.39 -5.70 5.74
N SER A 65 -8.27 -6.34 5.36
CA SER A 65 -8.17 -7.81 5.36
C SER A 65 -8.27 -8.37 6.77
N VAL A 66 -7.54 -7.78 7.72
CA VAL A 66 -7.51 -8.25 9.09
C VAL A 66 -8.88 -8.09 9.75
N GLU A 67 -9.54 -6.96 9.51
CA GLU A 67 -10.88 -6.69 10.02
C GLU A 67 -11.91 -7.68 9.47
N ALA A 68 -11.92 -7.90 8.16
CA ALA A 68 -12.84 -8.86 7.51
C ALA A 68 -12.62 -10.30 8.01
N MET A 69 -11.37 -10.75 8.15
CA MET A 69 -11.06 -12.09 8.63
C MET A 69 -11.44 -12.28 10.11
N ARG A 70 -11.27 -11.24 10.93
CA ARG A 70 -11.70 -11.27 12.34
C ARG A 70 -13.22 -11.31 12.47
N ALA A 71 -13.94 -10.54 11.64
CA ALA A 71 -15.40 -10.55 11.62
C ALA A 71 -15.97 -11.91 11.18
N ALA A 72 -15.32 -12.59 10.23
CA ALA A 72 -15.73 -13.93 9.78
C ALA A 72 -15.40 -15.06 10.77
N SER A 73 -14.58 -14.79 11.79
CA SER A 73 -14.17 -15.75 12.82
C SER A 73 -14.87 -15.54 14.17
N ALA A 74 -15.79 -14.57 14.24
CA ALA A 74 -16.62 -14.25 15.39
C ALA A 74 -18.03 -14.83 15.20
#